data_AF-A0A931ZWM0-F1
#
_entry.id   AF-A0A931ZWM0-F1
#
_cell.length_a   1.000
_cell.length_b   1.000
_cell.length_c   1.000
_cell.angle_alpha   90.00
_cell.angle_beta   90.00
_cell.angle_gamma   90.00
#
_symmetry.space_group_name_H-M   'P 1'
#
loop_
_entity.id
_entity.type
_entity.pdbx_description
1 polymer ?
#
loop_
_entity_poly.entity_id
_entity_poly.type
_entity_poly.pdbx_seq_one_letter_code
_entity_poly.pdbx_strand_id
1 'polypeptide(L)'
;MRISFMTHEEKETDVAIAAQLFELLHNKSCDAVALVTGDTDVVPAVPMAKRLFPQVQIVAAFRYLRHNNELARIAARTISLSLQLYQSHILPQTITLPNGQNISKPAKWWV
;
A
#
# COMPACT_ATOMS: atom_id res chain seq x y z
N MET A 1 -34.16 -22.59 -15.72
CA MET A 1 -32.80 -22.10 -16.05
C MET A 1 -32.33 -21.25 -14.87
N ARG A 2 -31.34 -21.72 -14.10
CA ARG A 2 -30.85 -21.02 -12.89
C ARG A 2 -29.63 -20.18 -13.30
N ILE A 3 -29.75 -18.87 -13.20
CA ILE A 3 -28.62 -17.96 -13.46
C ILE A 3 -27.83 -17.86 -12.16
N SER A 4 -26.63 -18.43 -12.14
CA SER A 4 -25.70 -18.29 -11.02
C SER A 4 -24.82 -17.07 -11.27
N PHE A 5 -24.94 -16.03 -10.43
CA PHE A 5 -24.03 -14.90 -10.43
C PHE A 5 -22.85 -15.22 -9.51
N MET A 6 -21.61 -15.05 -10.01
CA MET A 6 -20.41 -15.08 -9.17
C MET A 6 -20.33 -13.77 -8.40
N THR A 7 -20.64 -13.80 -7.10
CA THR A 7 -20.46 -12.65 -6.21
C THR A 7 -19.01 -12.57 -5.77
N HIS A 8 -18.41 -11.39 -5.90
CA HIS A 8 -17.09 -11.12 -5.32
C HIS A 8 -17.32 -10.61 -3.90
N GLU A 9 -16.60 -11.17 -2.92
CA GLU A 9 -16.58 -10.68 -1.54
C GLU A 9 -15.69 -9.43 -1.47
N GLU A 10 -16.25 -8.33 -0.94
CA GLU A 10 -15.51 -7.09 -0.75
C GLU A 10 -14.52 -7.24 0.40
N LYS A 11 -13.28 -6.78 0.22
CA LYS A 11 -12.17 -7.04 1.16
C LYS A 11 -11.89 -5.87 2.11
N GLU A 12 -12.59 -4.75 1.96
CA GLU A 12 -12.57 -3.57 2.85
C GLU A 12 -11.15 -3.07 3.20
N THR A 13 -10.21 -3.28 2.29
CA THR A 13 -8.78 -3.04 2.55
C THR A 13 -8.48 -1.55 2.69
N ASP A 14 -9.19 -0.72 1.95
CA ASP A 14 -9.20 0.74 2.05
C ASP A 14 -9.62 1.23 3.45
N VAL A 15 -10.71 0.68 3.99
CA VAL A 15 -11.22 0.97 5.35
C VAL A 15 -10.22 0.52 6.40
N ALA A 16 -9.67 -0.68 6.27
CA ALA A 16 -8.66 -1.20 7.19
C ALA A 16 -7.40 -0.33 7.22
N ILE A 17 -6.91 0.12 6.06
CA ILE A 17 -5.76 1.04 5.96
C ILE A 17 -6.07 2.37 6.66
N ALA A 18 -7.25 2.94 6.42
CA ALA A 18 -7.65 4.20 7.07
C ALA A 18 -7.75 4.05 8.59
N ALA A 19 -8.36 2.97 9.09
CA ALA A 19 -8.45 2.68 10.52
C ALA A 19 -7.06 2.56 11.17
N GLN A 20 -6.17 1.78 10.54
CA GLN A 20 -4.81 1.59 11.04
C GLN A 20 -4.00 2.90 11.07
N LEU A 21 -4.18 3.77 10.06
CA LEU A 21 -3.58 5.10 10.04
C LEU A 21 -3.98 5.88 11.30
N PHE A 22 -5.28 5.97 11.60
CA PHE A 22 -5.75 6.72 12.76
C PHE A 22 -5.31 6.11 14.09
N GLU A 23 -5.23 4.79 14.20
CA GLU A 23 -4.69 4.13 15.39
C GLU A 23 -3.23 4.52 15.64
N LEU A 24 -2.38 4.44 14.62
CA LEU A 24 -0.95 4.81 14.72
C LEU A 24 -0.76 6.27 15.14
N LEU A 25 -1.58 7.17 14.58
CA LEU A 25 -1.54 8.59 14.88
C LEU A 25 -2.04 8.89 16.30
N HIS A 26 -3.12 8.23 16.72
CA HIS A 26 -3.68 8.39 18.07
C HIS A 26 -2.69 7.93 19.15
N ASN A 27 -2.05 6.78 18.92
CA ASN A 27 -1.06 6.22 19.83
C ASN A 27 0.29 6.93 19.79
N LYS A 28 0.46 7.94 18.91
CA LYS A 28 1.72 8.67 18.68
C LYS A 28 2.90 7.71 18.45
N SER A 29 2.65 6.61 17.76
CA SER A 29 3.64 5.53 17.58
C SER A 29 4.66 5.82 16.48
N CYS A 30 4.53 6.95 15.78
CA CYS A 30 5.39 7.32 14.66
C CYS A 30 5.42 8.85 14.44
N ASP A 31 6.53 9.32 13.87
CA ASP A 31 6.69 10.71 13.40
C ASP A 31 6.33 10.87 11.93
N ALA A 32 6.26 9.75 11.20
CA ALA A 32 5.89 9.71 9.79
C ALA A 32 5.16 8.42 9.42
N VAL A 33 4.23 8.52 8.47
CA VAL A 33 3.52 7.39 7.86
C VAL A 33 3.67 7.43 6.35
N ALA A 34 4.12 6.34 5.75
CA ALA A 34 4.17 6.17 4.30
C ALA A 34 2.98 5.33 3.82
N LEU A 35 2.05 5.98 3.11
CA LEU A 35 0.92 5.33 2.45
C LEU A 35 1.37 4.81 1.09
N VAL A 36 1.63 3.50 1.01
CA VAL A 36 2.01 2.83 -0.24
C VAL A 36 0.76 2.37 -0.98
N THR A 37 0.06 3.32 -1.61
CA THR A 37 -1.17 3.02 -2.34
C THR A 37 -1.34 3.92 -3.56
N GLY A 38 -1.99 3.38 -4.59
CA GLY A 38 -2.51 4.15 -5.72
C GLY A 38 -4.03 4.33 -5.65
N ASP A 39 -4.66 3.80 -4.59
CA ASP A 39 -6.09 3.78 -4.40
C ASP A 39 -6.61 5.14 -3.92
N THR A 40 -7.63 5.66 -4.60
CA THR A 40 -8.29 6.91 -4.26
C THR A 40 -9.17 6.78 -3.03
N ASP A 41 -9.62 5.58 -2.68
CA ASP A 41 -10.62 5.41 -1.62
C ASP A 41 -10.05 5.70 -0.22
N VAL A 42 -8.72 5.68 -0.09
CA VAL A 42 -7.98 6.10 1.12
C VAL A 42 -7.79 7.64 1.18
N VAL A 43 -7.95 8.36 0.07
CA VAL A 43 -7.70 9.81 -0.02
C VAL A 43 -8.49 10.63 1.02
N PRO A 44 -9.79 10.39 1.29
CA PRO A 44 -10.55 11.17 2.27
C PRO A 44 -9.98 11.13 3.69
N ALA A 45 -9.24 10.07 4.04
CA ALA A 45 -8.62 9.93 5.36
C ALA A 45 -7.44 10.90 5.55
N VAL A 46 -6.72 11.25 4.48
CA VAL A 46 -5.46 12.00 4.56
C VAL A 46 -5.63 13.45 5.02
N PRO A 47 -6.57 14.27 4.48
CA PRO A 47 -6.79 15.63 4.97
C PRO A 47 -7.21 15.66 6.44
N MET A 48 -8.02 14.69 6.87
CA MET A 48 -8.46 14.57 8.25
C MET A 48 -7.30 14.23 9.18
N ALA A 49 -6.48 13.24 8.80
CA ALA A 49 -5.28 12.86 9.53
C ALA A 49 -4.30 14.03 9.67
N LYS A 50 -4.02 14.77 8.60
CA LYS A 50 -3.18 15.98 8.64
C LYS A 50 -3.71 17.05 9.58
N ARG A 51 -5.02 17.29 9.58
CA ARG A 51 -5.66 18.30 10.41
C ARG A 51 -5.63 17.93 11.90
N LEU A 52 -5.87 16.66 12.22
CA LEU A 52 -5.93 16.18 13.60
C LEU A 52 -4.54 15.90 14.20
N PHE A 53 -3.56 15.54 13.36
CA PHE A 53 -2.23 15.15 13.79
C PHE A 53 -1.15 15.90 12.98
N PRO A 54 -1.10 17.24 13.06
CA PRO A 54 -0.21 18.08 12.24
C PRO A 54 1.28 17.82 12.45
N GLN A 55 1.65 17.21 13.58
CA GLN A 55 3.02 16.83 13.90
C GLN A 55 3.54 15.62 13.13
N VAL A 56 2.67 14.78 12.58
CA VAL A 56 3.05 13.55 11.88
C VAL A 56 3.14 13.79 10.37
N GLN A 57 4.24 13.38 9.75
CA GLN A 57 4.43 13.50 8.31
C GLN A 57 3.71 12.38 7.55
N ILE A 58 2.70 12.73 6.75
CA ILE A 58 2.04 11.77 5.86
C ILE A 58 2.68 11.82 4.47
N VAL A 59 3.26 10.69 4.05
CA VAL A 59 3.98 10.53 2.78
C VAL A 59 3.18 9.60 1.87
N ALA A 60 2.96 9.98 0.61
CA ALA A 60 2.40 9.08 -0.39
C ALA A 60 3.52 8.39 -1.18
N ALA A 61 3.54 7.07 -1.17
CA ALA A 61 4.51 6.26 -1.89
C ALA A 61 3.84 5.60 -3.10
N PHE A 62 4.17 6.07 -4.29
CA PHE A 62 3.60 5.57 -5.53
C PHE A 62 4.42 4.43 -6.11
N ARG A 63 3.72 3.38 -6.55
CA ARG A 63 4.33 2.30 -7.32
C ARG A 63 4.73 2.80 -8.71
N TYR A 64 5.69 2.13 -9.34
CA TYR A 64 6.10 2.44 -10.70
C TYR A 64 4.88 2.50 -11.64
N LEU A 65 4.76 3.61 -12.39
CA LEU A 65 3.64 3.92 -13.30
C LEU A 65 2.23 4.01 -12.66
N ARG A 66 2.12 4.04 -11.33
CA ARG A 66 0.83 4.18 -10.62
C ARG A 66 0.81 5.44 -9.76
N HIS A 67 1.12 6.57 -10.39
CA HIS A 67 1.04 7.88 -9.76
C HIS A 67 -0.43 8.33 -9.68
N ASN A 68 -0.83 8.85 -8.53
CA ASN A 68 -2.15 9.44 -8.34
C ASN A 68 -2.00 10.92 -7.99
N ASN A 69 -2.48 11.79 -8.87
CA ASN A 69 -2.33 13.24 -8.73
C ASN A 69 -3.08 13.82 -7.53
N GLU A 70 -4.22 13.22 -7.17
CA GLU A 70 -5.03 13.68 -6.05
C GLU A 70 -4.33 13.37 -4.71
N LEU A 71 -3.89 12.13 -4.54
CA LEU A 71 -3.14 11.72 -3.36
C LEU A 71 -1.80 12.48 -3.27
N ALA A 72 -1.14 12.73 -4.40
CA ALA A 72 0.11 13.51 -4.44
C ALA A 72 -0.09 14.95 -3.95
N ARG A 73 -1.19 15.60 -4.35
CA ARG A 73 -1.55 16.95 -3.92
C ARG A 73 -1.84 17.02 -2.43
N ILE A 74 -2.46 15.97 -1.90
CA ILE A 74 -2.96 15.95 -0.52
C ILE A 74 -1.91 15.43 0.46
N ALA A 75 -0.94 14.61 0.05
CA ALA A 75 0.16 14.16 0.89
C ALA A 75 1.13 15.30 1.24
N ALA A 76 1.89 15.18 2.33
CA ALA A 76 2.90 16.18 2.70
C ALA A 76 4.15 16.04 1.83
N ARG A 77 4.47 14.80 1.45
CA ARG A 77 5.58 14.45 0.56
C ARG A 77 5.17 13.27 -0.30
N THR A 78 5.83 13.11 -1.44
CA THR A 78 5.65 11.96 -2.32
C THR A 78 6.98 11.23 -2.52
N ILE A 79 6.91 9.91 -2.63
CA ILE A 79 8.04 9.04 -2.98
C ILE A 79 7.60 8.20 -4.16
N SER A 80 8.48 8.05 -5.16
CA SER A 80 8.24 7.17 -6.30
C SER A 80 9.12 5.92 -6.18
N LEU A 81 8.49 4.75 -6.17
CA LEU A 81 9.18 3.47 -6.24
C LEU A 81 9.56 3.22 -7.71
N SER A 82 10.84 3.40 -8.04
CA SER A 82 11.34 3.28 -9.40
C SER A 82 11.37 1.83 -9.89
N LEU A 83 11.34 1.64 -11.21
CA LEU A 83 11.49 0.32 -11.84
C LEU A 83 12.77 -0.40 -11.36
N GLN A 84 13.87 0.35 -11.30
CA GLN A 84 15.17 -0.17 -10.86
C GLN A 84 15.11 -0.69 -9.42
N LEU A 85 14.37 -0.02 -8.53
CA LEU A 85 14.18 -0.47 -7.15
C LEU A 85 13.46 -1.83 -7.12
N TYR A 86 12.44 -2.02 -7.95
CA TYR A 86 11.78 -3.33 -8.04
C TYR A 86 12.73 -4.40 -8.56
N GLN A 87 13.48 -4.12 -9.63
CA GLN A 87 14.41 -5.06 -10.25
C GLN A 87 15.54 -5.51 -9.30
N SER A 88 16.05 -4.61 -8.46
CA SER A 88 17.11 -4.94 -7.50
C SER A 88 16.63 -5.65 -6.24
N HIS A 89 15.32 -5.69 -5.97
CA HIS A 89 14.72 -6.28 -4.77
C HIS A 89 13.73 -7.42 -5.08
N ILE A 90 13.86 -8.08 -6.24
CA ILE A 90 13.05 -9.27 -6.57
C ILE A 90 13.56 -10.46 -5.74
N LEU A 91 12.62 -11.24 -5.19
CA LEU A 91 12.94 -12.50 -4.53
C LEU A 91 13.65 -13.48 -5.49
N PRO A 92 14.56 -14.33 -4.99
CA PRO A 92 15.16 -15.41 -5.78
C PRO A 92 14.09 -16.30 -6.43
N GLN A 93 14.45 -16.93 -7.56
CA GLN A 93 13.52 -17.82 -8.28
C GLN A 93 13.04 -18.98 -7.41
N THR A 94 13.89 -19.49 -6.52
CA THR A 94 13.55 -20.54 -5.57
C THR A 94 14.14 -20.20 -4.21
N ILE A 95 13.35 -20.39 -3.16
CA ILE A 95 13.76 -20.25 -1.77
C ILE A 95 13.63 -21.63 -1.12
N THR A 96 14.69 -22.12 -0.51
CA THR A 96 14.69 -23.35 0.28
C THR A 96 14.37 -23.02 1.74
N LEU A 97 13.30 -23.61 2.26
CA LEU A 97 12.88 -23.47 3.65
C LEU A 97 13.75 -24.33 4.59
N PRO A 98 13.76 -24.05 5.91
CA PRO A 98 14.51 -24.86 6.89
C PRO A 98 14.11 -26.35 6.92
N ASN A 99 12.90 -26.68 6.47
CA ASN A 99 12.41 -28.06 6.36
C ASN A 99 12.80 -28.74 5.02
N GLY A 100 13.62 -28.10 4.19
CA GLY A 100 14.06 -28.62 2.88
C GLY A 100 13.08 -28.41 1.73
N GLN A 101 11.90 -27.83 1.97
CA GLN A 101 10.93 -27.55 0.92
C GLN A 101 11.39 -26.37 0.05
N ASN A 102 11.25 -26.51 -1.27
CA ASN A 102 11.52 -25.44 -2.22
C ASN A 102 10.23 -24.70 -2.60
N ILE A 103 10.22 -23.38 -2.42
CA ILE A 103 9.15 -22.50 -2.89
C ILE A 103 9.66 -21.78 -4.14
N SER A 104 8.94 -21.91 -5.24
CA SER A 104 9.25 -21.22 -6.49
C SER A 104 8.44 -19.93 -6.63
N LYS A 105 9.13 -18.85 -7.00
CA LYS A 105 8.51 -17.57 -7.32
C LYS A 105 7.53 -17.75 -8.50
N PRO A 106 6.29 -17.23 -8.41
CA PRO A 106 5.37 -17.22 -9.54
C PRO A 106 6.01 -16.58 -10.77
N ALA A 107 5.77 -17.17 -11.93
CA ALA A 107 6.26 -16.66 -13.21
C ALA A 107 5.93 -15.16 -13.32
N LYS A 108 4.64 -14.81 -13.21
CA LYS A 108 4.08 -13.44 -13.34
C LYS A 108 4.65 -12.37 -12.40
N TRP A 109 5.55 -12.70 -11.47
CA TRP A 109 6.24 -11.74 -10.60
C TRP A 109 7.58 -11.29 -11.23
N TRP A 110 7.58 -11.02 -12.53
CA TRP A 110 8.63 -10.24 -13.18
C TRP A 110 8.18 -8.78 -13.25
N VAL A 111 9.16 -7.90 -13.14
CA VAL A 111 9.03 -6.49 -13.49
C VAL A 111 9.01 -6.37 -15.00
#